data_AF-A0A920SP69-F1
#
_entry.id   AF-A0A920SP69-F1
#
_cell.length_a   1.000
_cell.length_b   1.000
_cell.length_c   1.000
_cell.angle_alpha   90.00
_cell.angle_beta   90.00
_cell.angle_gamma   90.00
#
_symmetry.space_group_name_H-M   'P 1'
#
loop_
_entity.id
_entity.type
_entity.pdbx_description
1 polymer ?
#
loop_
_entity_poly.entity_id
_entity_poly.type
_entity_poly.pdbx_seq_one_letter_code
_entity_poly.pdbx_strand_id
1 'polypeptide(L)'
;MITYVSFRSTAPPPQNTLFGQTLDPALSAACTNPAALGGGNSDTHAYLSSGGATIAGQRRTSPWVSSGAAIETPFVSVPGLLSAECTSNEHATYLEITVHGDPSDDRVDDIVGDITPQWGLHLWVYVNLAMGDLVGIVREQTTAWQERR
;
A
#
# COMPACT_ATOMS: atom_id res chain seq x y z
N MET A 1 11.39 -9.04 10.37
CA MET A 1 9.94 -8.91 10.57
C MET A 1 9.48 -7.73 9.74
N ILE A 2 8.37 -7.86 9.00
CA ILE A 2 7.79 -6.76 8.22
C ILE A 2 6.45 -6.42 8.86
N THR A 3 6.30 -5.18 9.30
CA THR A 3 5.06 -4.66 9.89
C THR A 3 4.90 -3.22 9.46
N TYR A 4 3.72 -2.84 9.02
CA TYR A 4 3.41 -1.49 8.57
C TYR A 4 1.92 -1.27 8.73
N VAL A 5 1.44 -0.03 8.70
CA VAL A 5 0.02 0.34 8.58
C VAL A 5 -0.11 1.40 7.51
N SER A 6 -0.85 1.17 6.43
CA SER A 6 -0.89 2.09 5.29
C SER A 6 -1.96 3.18 5.41
N PHE A 7 -1.55 4.44 5.31
CA PHE A 7 -2.42 5.60 5.10
C PHE A 7 -2.00 6.35 3.85
N ARG A 8 -2.92 7.11 3.26
CA ARG A 8 -2.62 7.95 2.09
C ARG A 8 -1.97 9.26 2.54
N SER A 9 -1.05 9.79 1.75
CA SER A 9 -0.44 11.11 2.00
C SER A 9 -1.47 12.23 2.16
N THR A 10 -2.56 12.21 1.40
CA THR A 10 -3.63 13.21 1.48
C THR A 10 -4.61 13.01 2.64
N ALA A 11 -4.53 11.87 3.34
CA ALA A 11 -5.40 11.53 4.47
C ALA A 11 -4.58 10.92 5.62
N PRO A 12 -3.75 11.75 6.30
CA PRO A 12 -2.94 11.29 7.42
C PRO A 12 -3.82 10.80 8.59
N PRO A 13 -3.31 9.88 9.44
CA PRO A 13 -4.11 9.31 10.52
C PRO A 13 -4.57 10.39 11.50
N PRO A 14 -5.90 10.51 11.73
CA PRO A 14 -6.45 11.45 12.69
C PRO A 14 -6.19 10.97 14.13
N GLN A 15 -6.43 11.83 15.12
CA GLN A 15 -6.25 11.50 16.54
C GLN A 15 -7.02 10.23 16.97
N ASN A 16 -8.16 9.96 16.34
CA ASN A 16 -9.00 8.77 16.57
C ASN A 16 -8.68 7.60 15.61
N THR A 17 -7.45 7.53 15.07
CA THR A 17 -7.02 6.39 14.26
C THR A 17 -7.13 5.09 15.06
N LEU A 18 -7.58 4.03 14.39
CA LEU A 18 -7.68 2.70 15.00
C LEU A 18 -6.35 1.94 14.93
N PHE A 19 -5.42 2.39 14.09
CA PHE A 19 -4.20 1.67 13.75
C PHE A 19 -2.97 2.60 13.76
N GLY A 20 -1.79 2.02 13.94
CA GLY A 20 -0.53 2.76 14.02
C GLY A 20 -0.25 3.38 15.40
N GLN A 21 -1.11 3.11 16.39
CA GLN A 21 -0.96 3.50 17.78
C GLN A 21 -0.56 2.32 18.66
N THR A 22 0.14 2.64 19.74
CA THR A 22 0.43 1.72 20.84
C THR A 22 -0.44 2.09 22.05
N LEU A 23 -0.82 1.08 22.85
CA LEU A 23 -1.51 1.32 24.12
C LEU A 23 -0.59 1.93 25.17
N ASP A 24 0.72 1.75 25.01
CA ASP A 24 1.76 2.32 25.86
C ASP A 24 2.32 3.60 25.19
N PRO A 25 2.24 4.77 25.84
CA PRO A 25 2.81 6.03 25.34
C PRO A 25 4.34 6.02 25.20
N ALA A 26 5.05 5.09 25.87
CA ALA A 26 6.50 4.95 25.76
C ALA A 26 6.93 4.12 24.54
N LEU A 27 5.98 3.54 23.81
CA LEU A 27 6.24 2.71 22.63
C LEU A 27 5.76 3.42 21.36
N SER A 28 6.33 3.04 20.22
CA SER A 28 5.89 3.47 18.90
C SER A 28 5.56 2.25 18.06
N ALA A 29 4.55 2.37 17.19
CA ALA A 29 4.22 1.29 16.27
C ALA A 29 5.38 1.08 15.30
N ALA A 30 5.79 -0.17 15.10
CA ALA A 30 6.84 -0.47 14.13
C ALA A 30 6.31 -0.30 12.69
N CYS A 31 7.08 0.40 11.85
CA CYS A 31 6.86 0.50 10.41
C CYS A 31 8.07 -0.02 9.66
N THR A 32 7.83 -0.84 8.65
CA THR A 32 8.82 -1.41 7.73
C THR A 32 8.27 -1.24 6.33
N ASN A 33 8.99 -0.49 5.50
CA ASN A 33 8.65 -0.35 4.09
C ASN A 33 9.03 -1.65 3.35
N PRO A 34 8.08 -2.41 2.78
CA PRO A 34 8.40 -3.62 2.03
C PRO A 34 9.19 -3.32 0.75
N ALA A 35 8.96 -2.18 0.10
CA ALA A 35 9.67 -1.80 -1.11
C ALA A 35 11.11 -1.31 -0.84
N ALA A 36 11.40 -0.94 0.41
CA ALA A 36 12.73 -0.51 0.84
C ALA A 36 13.02 -1.01 2.27
N LEU A 37 13.48 -2.26 2.38
CA LEU A 37 13.87 -2.84 3.68
C LEU A 37 15.00 -2.08 4.38
N GLY A 38 15.83 -1.36 3.60
CA GLY A 38 16.88 -0.47 4.12
C GLY A 38 16.38 0.89 4.61
N GLY A 39 15.07 1.18 4.47
CA GLY A 39 14.47 2.48 4.74
C GLY A 39 14.43 3.38 3.50
N GLY A 40 13.60 4.44 3.59
CA GLY A 40 13.41 5.43 2.53
C GLY A 40 12.08 5.28 1.78
N ASN A 41 11.89 6.20 0.83
CA ASN A 41 10.78 6.19 -0.13
C ASN A 41 11.16 5.31 -1.33
N SER A 42 10.27 4.40 -1.72
CA SER A 42 10.45 3.52 -2.88
C SER A 42 9.12 3.23 -3.54
N ASP A 43 9.16 3.04 -4.86
CA ASP A 43 8.01 2.63 -5.64
C ASP A 43 7.57 1.23 -5.23
N THR A 44 6.27 1.06 -4.95
CA THR A 44 5.76 -0.24 -4.53
C THR A 44 5.31 -1.06 -5.73
N HIS A 45 5.60 -2.35 -5.68
CA HIS A 45 5.08 -3.31 -6.65
C HIS A 45 3.68 -3.77 -6.22
N ALA A 46 2.68 -2.93 -6.51
CA ALA A 46 1.29 -3.19 -6.18
C ALA A 46 0.59 -4.11 -7.19
N TYR A 47 -0.30 -4.96 -6.68
CA TYR A 47 -1.27 -5.77 -7.44
C TYR A 47 -2.68 -5.47 -6.97
N LEU A 48 -3.40 -4.61 -7.68
CA LEU A 48 -4.72 -4.10 -7.30
C LEU A 48 -5.82 -4.86 -8.04
N SER A 49 -7.01 -5.00 -7.45
CA SER A 49 -8.12 -5.71 -8.10
C SER A 49 -8.68 -4.91 -9.27
N SER A 50 -8.79 -5.54 -10.44
CA SER A 50 -9.36 -4.88 -11.63
C SER A 50 -10.84 -4.52 -11.44
N GLY A 51 -11.61 -5.42 -10.81
CA GLY A 51 -13.05 -5.29 -10.58
C GLY A 51 -13.47 -4.73 -9.22
N GLY A 52 -12.54 -4.16 -8.44
CA GLY A 52 -12.85 -3.54 -7.15
C GLY A 52 -13.27 -4.52 -6.06
N ALA A 53 -12.84 -5.78 -6.16
CA ALA A 53 -13.07 -6.77 -5.12
C ALA A 53 -12.17 -6.47 -3.91
N THR A 54 -12.76 -6.52 -2.71
CA THR A 54 -12.13 -6.19 -1.44
C THR A 54 -12.48 -7.26 -0.41
N ILE A 55 -11.77 -7.30 0.71
CA ILE A 55 -12.11 -8.20 1.82
C ILE A 55 -13.49 -7.89 2.43
N ALA A 56 -14.02 -6.68 2.21
CA ALA A 56 -15.32 -6.23 2.69
C ALA A 56 -16.42 -6.26 1.60
N GLY A 57 -16.16 -6.87 0.43
CA GLY A 57 -17.10 -6.96 -0.69
C GLY A 57 -16.67 -6.14 -1.91
N GLN A 58 -17.52 -6.07 -2.95
CA GLN A 58 -17.23 -5.28 -4.15
C GLN A 58 -17.46 -3.79 -3.90
N ARG A 59 -16.47 -2.96 -4.22
CA ARG A 59 -16.60 -1.51 -4.27
C ARG A 59 -16.47 -1.03 -5.72
N ARG A 60 -17.20 0.03 -6.07
CA ARG A 60 -17.10 0.65 -7.39
C ARG A 60 -15.67 1.18 -7.57
N THR A 61 -14.95 0.63 -8.55
CA THR A 61 -13.65 1.15 -8.98
C THR A 61 -13.83 2.13 -10.13
N SER A 62 -13.00 3.17 -10.12
CA SER A 62 -12.78 3.97 -11.32
C SER A 62 -12.14 3.10 -12.41
N PRO A 63 -12.37 3.40 -13.69
CA PRO A 63 -11.65 2.74 -14.78
C PRO A 63 -10.13 2.88 -14.58
N TRP A 64 -9.40 1.77 -14.74
CA TRP A 64 -7.93 1.77 -14.67
C TRP A 64 -7.26 2.51 -15.83
N VAL A 65 -8.00 2.68 -16.94
CA VAL A 65 -7.55 3.35 -18.15
C VAL A 65 -8.65 4.33 -18.60
N SER A 66 -8.28 5.56 -18.91
CA SER A 66 -9.15 6.65 -19.40
C SER A 66 -9.91 6.27 -20.68
N SER A 67 -9.29 5.43 -21.52
CA SER A 67 -9.90 4.87 -22.73
C SER A 67 -10.99 3.81 -22.45
N GLY A 68 -11.15 3.38 -21.20
CA GLY A 68 -12.13 2.37 -20.81
C GLY A 68 -11.79 0.96 -21.29
N ALA A 69 -10.53 0.70 -21.68
CA ALA A 69 -10.09 -0.63 -22.08
C ALA A 69 -10.37 -1.66 -20.99
N ALA A 70 -11.05 -2.75 -21.35
CA ALA A 70 -11.39 -3.80 -20.42
C ALA A 70 -10.12 -4.56 -20.01
N ILE A 71 -9.82 -4.57 -18.72
CA ILE A 71 -8.77 -5.41 -18.16
C ILE A 71 -9.38 -6.78 -17.91
N GLU A 72 -9.01 -7.75 -18.74
CA GLU A 72 -9.48 -9.14 -18.62
C GLU A 72 -8.85 -9.88 -17.44
N THR A 73 -7.72 -9.38 -16.92
CA THR A 73 -7.06 -9.97 -15.75
C THR A 73 -7.74 -9.55 -14.45
N PRO A 74 -7.83 -10.44 -13.44
CA PRO A 74 -8.46 -10.12 -12.15
C PRO A 74 -7.65 -9.12 -11.30
N PHE A 75 -6.36 -8.98 -11.59
CA PHE A 75 -5.44 -8.06 -10.93
C PHE A 75 -4.69 -7.20 -11.95
N VAL A 76 -4.34 -5.99 -11.52
CA VAL A 76 -3.61 -4.97 -12.28
C VAL A 76 -2.36 -4.61 -11.50
N SER A 77 -1.22 -4.54 -12.18
CA SER A 77 -0.02 -3.96 -11.60
C SER A 77 0.14 -2.53 -12.05
N VAL A 78 0.51 -1.64 -11.11
CA VAL A 78 0.65 -0.20 -11.35
C VAL A 78 2.08 0.27 -11.01
N PRO A 79 3.10 -0.18 -11.76
CA PRO A 79 4.48 0.21 -11.49
C PRO A 79 4.68 1.72 -11.66
N GLY A 80 5.36 2.35 -10.68
CA GLY A 80 5.67 3.78 -10.66
C GLY A 80 4.49 4.71 -10.33
N LEU A 81 3.27 4.19 -10.17
CA LEU A 81 2.12 4.99 -9.75
C LEU A 81 2.09 5.21 -8.23
N LEU A 82 2.62 4.25 -7.48
CA LEU A 82 2.55 4.25 -6.02
C LEU A 82 3.94 4.21 -5.44
N SER A 83 4.22 5.15 -4.55
CA SER A 83 5.42 5.11 -3.71
C SER A 83 5.02 5.01 -2.25
N ALA A 84 5.84 4.31 -1.47
CA ALA A 84 5.62 4.13 -0.05
C ALA A 84 6.81 4.64 0.76
N GLU A 85 6.53 5.32 1.86
CA GLU A 85 7.51 5.81 2.81
C GLU A 85 7.01 5.58 4.25
N CYS A 86 7.87 5.12 5.15
CA CYS A 86 7.51 5.03 6.57
C CYS A 86 7.67 6.40 7.22
N THR A 87 6.57 6.94 7.75
CA THR A 87 6.53 8.22 8.43
C THR A 87 5.86 8.08 9.80
N SER A 88 6.01 9.09 10.64
CA SER A 88 5.37 9.18 11.95
C SER A 88 4.79 10.56 12.16
N ASN A 89 3.56 10.64 12.66
CA ASN A 89 2.97 11.89 13.12
C ASN A 89 2.77 11.88 14.64
N GLU A 90 2.22 12.97 15.20
CA GLU A 90 1.91 13.10 16.64
C GLU A 90 0.93 12.03 17.16
N HIS A 91 0.29 11.26 16.27
CA HIS A 91 -0.78 10.34 16.61
C HIS A 91 -0.47 8.88 16.30
N ALA A 92 0.42 8.56 15.37
CA ALA A 92 0.70 7.21 14.89
C ALA A 92 1.97 7.12 14.04
N THR A 93 2.57 5.93 13.99
CA THR A 93 3.58 5.57 12.96
C THR A 93 2.91 4.76 11.86
N TYR A 94 3.13 5.15 10.61
CA TYR A 94 2.44 4.57 9.47
C TYR A 94 3.28 4.57 8.18
N LEU A 95 2.85 3.76 7.22
CA LEU A 95 3.34 3.73 5.86
C LEU A 95 2.50 4.71 5.04
N GLU A 96 3.09 5.84 4.70
CA GLU A 96 2.51 6.82 3.81
C GLU A 96 2.60 6.33 2.37
N ILE A 97 1.45 6.22 1.72
CA ILE A 97 1.33 5.88 0.31
C ILE A 97 1.05 7.16 -0.46
N THR A 98 1.95 7.49 -1.37
CA THR A 98 1.80 8.59 -2.32
C THR A 98 1.39 8.04 -3.67
N VAL A 99 0.36 8.62 -4.26
CA VAL A 99 -0.12 8.30 -5.60
C VAL A 99 0.42 9.36 -6.56
N HIS A 100 1.26 8.96 -7.49
CA HIS A 100 1.83 9.80 -8.54
C HIS A 100 0.97 9.74 -9.79
N GLY A 101 -0.26 10.27 -9.71
CA GLY A 101 -1.13 10.40 -10.87
C GLY A 101 -0.53 11.36 -11.90
N ASP A 102 -0.51 10.94 -13.16
CA ASP A 102 -0.04 11.76 -14.28
C ASP A 102 -1.22 12.00 -15.24
N PRO A 103 -1.82 13.21 -15.23
CA PRO A 103 -2.99 13.51 -16.06
C PRO A 103 -2.68 13.54 -17.56
N SER A 104 -1.41 13.40 -17.96
CA SER A 104 -1.00 13.25 -19.36
C SER A 104 -0.96 11.78 -19.82
N ASP A 105 -1.13 10.83 -18.91
CA ASP A 105 -1.20 9.40 -19.18
C ASP A 105 -2.65 8.92 -19.22
N ASP A 106 -2.93 7.88 -20.01
CA ASP A 106 -4.21 7.20 -20.04
C ASP A 106 -4.45 6.34 -18.78
N ARG A 107 -3.45 6.18 -17.90
CA ARG A 107 -3.56 5.44 -16.64
C ARG A 107 -4.40 6.19 -15.60
N VAL A 108 -4.89 5.43 -14.62
CA VAL A 108 -5.64 6.01 -13.50
C VAL A 108 -4.76 6.94 -12.65
N ASP A 109 -5.28 8.14 -12.38
CA ASP A 109 -4.60 9.14 -11.54
C ASP A 109 -4.84 8.95 -10.05
N ASP A 110 -5.85 8.15 -9.69
CA ASP A 110 -6.25 7.93 -8.31
C ASP A 110 -6.71 6.49 -8.06
N ILE A 111 -6.26 5.92 -6.95
CA ILE A 111 -6.79 4.66 -6.45
C ILE A 111 -8.02 4.96 -5.58
N VAL A 112 -9.14 4.31 -5.82
CA VAL A 112 -10.25 4.34 -4.83
C VAL A 112 -9.93 3.40 -3.67
N GLY A 113 -10.65 3.44 -2.56
CA GLY A 113 -10.49 2.41 -1.51
C GLY A 113 -10.54 2.90 -0.08
N ASP A 114 -10.49 4.21 0.12
CA ASP A 114 -10.64 4.79 1.46
C ASP A 114 -12.03 4.44 2.02
N ILE A 115 -12.06 3.81 3.19
CA ILE A 115 -13.32 3.48 3.86
C ILE A 115 -13.77 4.64 4.72
N THR A 116 -12.92 5.02 5.66
CA THR A 116 -13.06 6.18 6.56
C THR A 116 -11.65 6.62 6.97
N PRO A 117 -11.43 7.88 7.34
CA PRO A 117 -10.12 8.39 7.72
C PRO A 117 -9.42 7.58 8.83
N GLN A 118 -10.19 7.00 9.75
CA GLN A 118 -9.69 6.18 10.87
C GLN A 118 -9.21 4.76 10.47
N TRP A 119 -9.63 4.25 9.32
CA TRP A 119 -9.23 2.94 8.78
C TRP A 119 -8.18 3.06 7.66
N GLY A 120 -8.05 4.22 7.02
CA GLY A 120 -7.16 4.43 5.89
C GLY A 120 -7.38 3.40 4.78
N LEU A 121 -6.28 2.86 4.25
CA LEU A 121 -6.26 1.86 3.18
C LEU A 121 -6.30 0.40 3.68
N HIS A 122 -6.51 0.20 5.00
CA HIS A 122 -6.31 -1.07 5.69
C HIS A 122 -7.22 -2.22 5.19
N LEU A 123 -8.44 -1.91 4.75
CA LEU A 123 -9.41 -2.91 4.28
C LEU A 123 -9.39 -3.11 2.75
N TRP A 124 -8.87 -2.17 1.98
CA TRP A 124 -8.99 -2.22 0.52
C TRP A 124 -7.76 -2.82 -0.15
N VAL A 125 -6.56 -2.36 0.20
CA VAL A 125 -5.35 -2.65 -0.59
C VAL A 125 -4.11 -2.97 0.24
N TYR A 126 -4.23 -3.11 1.55
CA TYR A 126 -3.09 -3.25 2.45
C TYR A 126 -1.97 -4.19 1.99
N VAL A 127 -2.29 -5.48 1.77
CA VAL A 127 -1.32 -6.46 1.28
C VAL A 127 -1.06 -6.24 -0.21
N ASN A 128 -2.10 -5.88 -0.96
CA ASN A 128 -2.06 -5.69 -2.41
C ASN A 128 -1.09 -4.58 -2.84
N LEU A 129 -0.90 -3.53 -2.04
CA LEU A 129 0.02 -2.41 -2.30
C LEU A 129 1.49 -2.84 -2.36
N ALA A 130 1.85 -3.84 -1.57
CA ALA A 130 3.23 -4.32 -1.42
C ALA A 130 3.37 -5.80 -1.78
N MET A 131 2.37 -6.40 -2.45
CA MET A 131 2.33 -7.84 -2.67
C MET A 131 3.49 -8.31 -3.55
N GLY A 132 3.84 -7.53 -4.59
CA GLY A 132 5.01 -7.82 -5.41
C GLY A 132 6.31 -7.75 -4.63
N ASP A 133 6.45 -6.74 -3.77
CA ASP A 133 7.64 -6.55 -2.92
C ASP A 133 7.80 -7.69 -1.93
N LEU A 134 6.70 -8.10 -1.27
CA LEU A 134 6.70 -9.23 -0.34
C LEU A 134 7.11 -10.54 -1.04
N VAL A 135 6.61 -10.80 -2.25
CA VAL A 135 7.01 -11.97 -3.04
C VAL A 135 8.50 -11.88 -3.42
N GLY A 136 9.00 -10.70 -3.77
CA GLY A 136 10.41 -10.45 -4.02
C GLY A 136 11.29 -10.78 -2.81
N ILE A 137 10.92 -10.29 -1.63
CA ILE A 137 11.65 -10.52 -0.38
C ILE A 137 11.66 -12.01 -0.02
N VAL A 138 10.54 -12.71 -0.14
CA VAL A 138 10.48 -14.16 0.12
C VAL A 138 11.42 -14.92 -0.81
N ARG A 139 11.51 -14.50 -2.09
CA ARG A 139 12.44 -15.10 -3.06
C ARG A 139 13.89 -14.90 -2.63
N GLU A 140 14.28 -13.68 -2.25
CA GLU A 140 15.65 -13.38 -1.79
C GLU A 140 16.02 -14.17 -0.53
N GLN A 141 15.13 -14.21 0.47
CA GLN A 141 15.34 -14.99 1.70
C GLN A 141 15.47 -16.49 1.40
N THR A 142 14.69 -17.00 0.44
CA THR A 142 14.75 -18.40 0.03
C THR A 142 16.08 -18.72 -0.65
N THR A 143 16.54 -17.87 -1.57
CA THR A 143 17.85 -18.03 -2.23
C THR A 143 18.98 -18.03 -1.21
N ALA A 144 19.00 -17.05 -0.29
CA ALA A 144 20.01 -16.98 0.76
C ALA A 144 19.98 -18.20 1.69
N TRP A 145 18.81 -18.78 1.95
CA TRP A 145 18.71 -20.02 2.72
C TRP A 145 19.26 -21.22 1.95
N GLN A 146 19.01 -21.32 0.63
CA GLN A 146 19.53 -22.40 -0.20
C GLN A 146 21.04 -22.34 -0.36
N GLU A 147 21.63 -21.14 -0.49
CA GLU A 147 23.09 -20.96 -0.57
C GLU A 147 23.83 -21.29 0.73
N ARG A 148 23.12 -21.27 1.87
CA ARG A 148 23.67 -21.63 3.19
C ARG A 148 23.58 -23.13 3.50
N ARG A 149 22.98 -23.93 2.60
CA ARG A 149 22.82 -25.38 2.75
C ARG A 149 23.93 -26.12 1.99
#